data_AF-A0A2G9S784-F1
#
_entry.id   AF-A0A2G9S784-F1
#
_cell.length_a   1.000
_cell.length_b   1.000
_cell.length_c   1.000
_cell.angle_alpha   90.00
_cell.angle_beta   90.00
_cell.angle_gamma   90.00
#
_symmetry.space_group_name_H-M   'P 1'
#
loop_
_entity.id
_entity.type
_entity.pdbx_description
1 polymer ?
#
loop_
_entity_poly.entity_id
_entity_poly.type
_entity_poly.pdbx_seq_one_letter_code
_entity_poly.pdbx_strand_id
1 'polypeptide(L)'
;MTFQVSHVLYILFVDGNISSLVTITTKTFLRYDKLRELLRSIRLYYPDIKVIVADDNEKPEKIEDPNVDQYIMPYAKGWFAGRNLAVSQVTTKYFLWVDDDFLFTDKTKIEKLVDVLEKTDLDMVRSAATFLLLDASFT
;
A
#
# COMPACT_ATOMS: atom_id res chain seq x y z
N MET A 1 23.47 -6.38 25.11
CA MET A 1 22.92 -7.59 24.44
C MET A 1 22.25 -7.09 23.16
N THR A 2 23.07 -6.77 22.16
CA THR A 2 22.65 -6.22 20.85
C THR A 2 22.26 -7.39 19.97
N PHE A 3 20.97 -7.70 19.91
CA PHE A 3 20.49 -8.72 18.99
C PHE A 3 20.69 -8.24 17.55
N GLN A 4 21.44 -9.04 16.81
CA GLN A 4 21.32 -9.50 15.42
C GLN A 4 20.02 -9.19 14.64
N VAL A 5 19.44 -7.98 14.72
CA VAL A 5 18.25 -7.59 13.94
C VAL A 5 18.58 -7.53 12.44
N SER A 6 19.77 -7.02 12.09
CA SER A 6 20.18 -6.87 10.68
C SER A 6 20.26 -8.19 9.92
N HIS A 7 20.71 -9.28 10.55
CA HIS A 7 20.84 -10.58 9.88
C HIS A 7 19.51 -11.33 9.78
N VAL A 8 18.64 -11.25 10.79
CA VAL A 8 17.30 -11.86 10.73
C VAL A 8 16.42 -11.16 9.68
N LEU A 9 16.55 -9.84 9.57
CA LEU A 9 15.83 -9.04 8.59
C LEU A 9 16.38 -9.19 7.17
N TYR A 10 17.71 -9.36 7.02
CA TYR A 10 18.32 -9.73 5.74
C TYR A 10 17.86 -11.11 5.26
N ILE A 11 17.67 -12.08 6.16
CA ILE A 11 17.07 -13.39 5.82
C ILE A 11 15.60 -13.22 5.39
N LEU A 12 14.81 -12.37 6.06
CA LEU A 12 13.45 -12.03 5.60
C LEU A 12 13.43 -11.33 4.23
N PHE A 13 14.46 -10.55 3.90
CA PHE A 13 14.60 -9.89 2.60
C PHE A 13 15.05 -10.86 1.49
N VAL A 14 15.87 -11.85 1.85
CA VAL A 14 16.35 -12.90 0.93
C VAL A 14 15.28 -13.97 0.70
N ASP A 15 14.41 -14.25 1.69
CA ASP A 15 13.33 -15.24 1.61
C ASP A 15 11.94 -14.63 1.27
N GLY A 16 11.75 -13.31 1.36
CA GLY A 16 10.43 -12.68 1.40
C GLY A 16 9.97 -12.02 0.10
N ASN A 17 8.87 -12.51 -0.45
CA ASN A 17 8.07 -11.80 -1.45
C ASN A 17 7.68 -10.41 -0.91
N ILE A 18 7.93 -9.32 -1.66
CA ILE A 18 7.58 -7.93 -1.28
C ILE A 18 6.14 -7.77 -0.76
N SER A 19 5.23 -8.65 -1.21
CA SER A 19 3.84 -8.74 -0.81
C SER A 19 3.62 -9.08 0.67
N SER A 20 4.60 -9.67 1.37
CA SER A 20 4.53 -9.92 2.82
C SER A 20 4.96 -8.70 3.65
N LEU A 21 5.72 -7.78 3.05
CA LEU A 21 6.28 -6.61 3.73
C LEU A 21 5.44 -5.35 3.51
N VAL A 22 4.78 -5.24 2.36
CA VAL A 22 4.11 -4.03 1.92
C VAL A 22 2.64 -4.30 1.62
N THR A 23 1.76 -3.47 2.18
CA THR A 23 0.36 -3.36 1.76
C THR A 23 0.17 -2.05 1.01
N ILE A 24 -0.46 -2.08 -0.16
CA ILE A 24 -0.85 -0.85 -0.85
C ILE A 24 -2.17 -0.36 -0.25
N THR A 25 -2.26 0.94 0.02
CA THR A 25 -3.47 1.59 0.53
C THR A 25 -3.89 2.68 -0.44
N THR A 26 -5.20 2.77 -0.66
CA THR A 26 -5.77 3.83 -1.48
C THR A 26 -7.17 4.19 -0.99
N LYS A 27 -7.67 5.32 -1.49
CA LYS A 27 -9.00 5.82 -1.19
C LYS A 27 -9.67 6.26 -2.48
N THR A 28 -10.91 5.83 -2.69
CA THR A 28 -11.70 6.21 -3.87
C THR A 28 -12.98 6.94 -3.49
N PHE A 29 -13.40 7.87 -4.36
CA PHE A 29 -14.67 8.57 -4.30
C PHE A 29 -15.09 8.95 -5.71
N LEU A 30 -16.21 8.40 -6.20
CA LEU A 30 -16.82 8.61 -7.51
C LEU A 30 -15.89 8.34 -8.72
N ARG A 31 -14.84 7.52 -8.54
CA ARG A 31 -13.78 7.28 -9.54
C ARG A 31 -13.44 5.79 -9.72
N TYR A 32 -14.45 4.92 -9.83
CA TYR A 32 -14.23 3.49 -10.01
C TYR A 32 -13.54 3.12 -11.32
N ASP A 33 -13.67 3.94 -12.36
CA ASP A 33 -12.91 3.78 -13.60
C ASP A 33 -11.40 3.88 -13.31
N LYS A 34 -10.98 4.88 -12.54
CA LYS A 34 -9.58 5.07 -12.13
C LYS A 34 -9.10 4.00 -11.18
N LEU A 35 -9.91 3.66 -10.17
CA LEU A 35 -9.57 2.58 -9.26
C LEU A 35 -9.35 1.25 -10.01
N ARG A 36 -10.17 0.93 -11.01
CA ARG A 36 -9.97 -0.27 -11.84
C ARG A 36 -8.67 -0.21 -12.65
N GLU A 37 -8.33 0.95 -13.21
CA GLU A 37 -7.06 1.15 -13.93
C GLU A 37 -5.87 0.98 -12.98
N LEU A 38 -5.93 1.56 -11.78
CA LEU A 38 -4.93 1.38 -10.72
C LEU A 38 -4.78 -0.10 -10.37
N LEU A 39 -5.86 -0.77 -9.97
CA LEU A 39 -5.83 -2.18 -9.55
C LEU A 39 -5.29 -3.08 -10.67
N ARG A 40 -5.73 -2.88 -11.92
CA ARG A 40 -5.20 -3.61 -13.07
C ARG A 40 -3.70 -3.38 -13.23
N SER A 41 -3.24 -2.14 -13.13
CA SER A 41 -1.81 -1.82 -13.24
C SER A 41 -0.99 -2.43 -12.10
N ILE A 42 -1.49 -2.44 -10.86
CA ILE A 42 -0.86 -3.12 -9.72
C ILE A 42 -0.70 -4.60 -10.04
N ARG A 43 -1.76 -5.27 -10.51
CA ARG A 43 -1.73 -6.71 -10.79
C ARG A 43 -0.76 -7.10 -11.90
N LEU A 44 -0.44 -6.19 -12.83
CA LEU A 44 0.58 -6.44 -13.86
C LEU A 44 1.99 -6.56 -13.29
N TYR A 45 2.31 -5.89 -12.18
CA TYR A 45 3.67 -5.83 -11.62
C TYR A 45 3.80 -6.50 -10.24
N TYR A 46 2.70 -6.55 -9.48
CA TYR A 46 2.60 -7.10 -8.13
C TYR A 46 1.28 -7.91 -8.01
N PRO A 47 1.19 -9.09 -8.64
CA PRO A 47 -0.06 -9.85 -8.74
C PRO A 47 -0.64 -10.24 -7.38
N ASP A 48 0.22 -10.54 -6.40
CA ASP A 48 -0.18 -11.07 -5.10
C ASP A 48 -0.19 -10.03 -3.97
N ILE A 49 0.17 -8.77 -4.25
CA ILE A 49 0.27 -7.75 -3.19
C ILE A 49 -1.11 -7.39 -2.66
N LYS A 50 -1.23 -7.29 -1.34
CA LYS A 50 -2.47 -6.85 -0.71
C LYS A 50 -2.73 -5.37 -1.02
N VAL A 51 -3.98 -5.06 -1.37
CA VAL A 51 -4.45 -3.69 -1.56
C VAL A 51 -5.64 -3.44 -0.64
N ILE A 52 -5.63 -2.32 0.08
CA ILE A 52 -6.73 -1.87 0.92
C ILE A 52 -7.35 -0.63 0.28
N VAL A 53 -8.65 -0.69 0.02
CA VAL A 53 -9.42 0.41 -0.58
C VAL A 53 -10.40 0.94 0.45
N ALA A 54 -10.20 2.18 0.90
CA ALA A 54 -11.23 2.91 1.61
C ALA A 54 -12.19 3.56 0.62
N ASP A 55 -13.49 3.33 0.81
CA ASP A 55 -14.51 3.66 -0.18
C ASP A 55 -15.68 4.41 0.46
N ASP A 56 -15.82 5.70 0.16
CA ASP A 56 -16.92 6.54 0.66
C ASP A 56 -17.94 6.92 -0.42
N ASN A 57 -18.11 6.07 -1.44
CA ASN A 57 -19.17 6.21 -2.42
C ASN A 57 -20.57 5.98 -1.80
N GLU A 58 -21.58 6.69 -2.31
CA GLU A 58 -22.97 6.48 -1.88
C GLU A 58 -23.47 5.09 -2.29
N LYS A 59 -23.03 4.65 -3.47
CA LYS A 59 -23.37 3.36 -4.07
C LYS A 59 -22.08 2.64 -4.42
N PRO A 60 -21.50 1.86 -3.49
CA PRO A 60 -20.26 1.17 -3.77
C PRO A 60 -20.40 0.10 -4.84
N GLU A 61 -19.42 0.03 -5.73
CA GLU A 61 -19.25 -1.05 -6.69
C GLU A 61 -18.38 -2.14 -6.08
N LYS A 62 -18.81 -3.41 -6.23
CA LYS A 62 -18.06 -4.55 -5.74
C LYS A 62 -16.76 -4.70 -6.53
N ILE A 63 -15.64 -4.83 -5.82
CA ILE A 63 -14.34 -5.17 -6.41
C ILE A 63 -14.17 -6.70 -6.40
N GLU A 64 -13.93 -7.29 -7.57
CA GLU A 64 -13.69 -8.74 -7.72
C GLU A 64 -12.19 -9.00 -7.87
N ASP A 65 -11.48 -8.94 -6.75
CA ASP A 65 -10.05 -9.20 -6.66
C ASP A 65 -9.75 -9.84 -5.30
N PRO A 66 -9.19 -11.07 -5.23
CA PRO A 66 -9.01 -11.80 -3.98
C PRO A 66 -7.97 -11.17 -3.05
N ASN A 67 -7.11 -10.29 -3.57
CA ASN A 67 -6.07 -9.59 -2.80
C ASN A 67 -6.44 -8.12 -2.54
N VAL A 68 -7.72 -7.77 -2.69
CA VAL A 68 -8.27 -6.44 -2.34
C VAL A 68 -9.24 -6.56 -1.18
N ASP A 69 -8.95 -5.83 -0.10
CA ASP A 69 -9.91 -5.58 0.97
C ASP A 69 -10.57 -4.22 0.76
N GLN A 70 -11.87 -4.23 0.46
CA GLN A 70 -12.68 -3.03 0.27
C GLN A 70 -13.43 -2.68 1.55
N TYR A 71 -13.13 -1.53 2.14
CA TYR A 71 -13.79 -1.04 3.35
C TYR A 71 -14.75 0.10 3.01
N ILE A 72 -16.05 -0.19 3.14
CA ILE A 72 -17.11 0.78 2.87
C ILE A 72 -17.29 1.71 4.06
N MET A 73 -17.27 3.01 3.77
CA MET A 73 -17.48 4.10 4.71
C MET A 73 -18.81 4.80 4.45
N PRO A 74 -19.33 5.57 5.42
CA PRO A 74 -20.44 6.46 5.14
C PRO A 74 -20.11 7.45 4.01
N TYR A 75 -21.13 7.80 3.23
CA TYR A 75 -20.99 8.64 2.04
C TYR A 75 -20.25 9.96 2.33
N ALA A 76 -19.31 10.31 1.44
CA ALA A 76 -18.58 11.58 1.43
C ALA A 76 -17.92 11.94 2.78
N LYS A 77 -17.48 10.95 3.56
CA LYS A 77 -16.77 11.18 4.84
C LYS A 77 -15.44 11.90 4.69
N GLY A 78 -14.86 11.88 3.49
CA GLY A 78 -13.75 12.74 3.12
C GLY A 78 -12.40 12.03 3.16
N TRP A 79 -11.35 12.76 2.77
CA TRP A 79 -10.02 12.20 2.52
C TRP A 79 -9.34 11.69 3.79
N PHE A 80 -9.35 12.47 4.87
CA PHE A 80 -8.69 12.09 6.13
C PHE A 80 -9.31 10.86 6.78
N ALA A 81 -10.65 10.76 6.80
CA ALA A 81 -11.35 9.61 7.36
C ALA A 81 -10.98 8.32 6.59
N GLY A 82 -10.97 8.37 5.26
CA GLY A 82 -10.61 7.24 4.42
C GLY A 82 -9.16 6.82 4.56
N ARG A 83 -8.25 7.80 4.69
CA ARG A 83 -6.83 7.51 4.93
C ARG A 83 -6.61 6.83 6.27
N ASN A 84 -7.21 7.35 7.33
CA ASN A 84 -7.10 6.75 8.66
C ASN A 84 -7.69 5.34 8.68
N LEU A 85 -8.83 5.13 8.03
CA LEU A 85 -9.42 3.80 7.91
C LEU A 85 -8.48 2.83 7.18
N ALA A 86 -8.01 3.17 5.98
CA ALA A 86 -7.16 2.27 5.20
C ALA A 86 -5.87 1.91 5.97
N VAL A 87 -5.23 2.90 6.61
CA VAL A 87 -4.01 2.68 7.40
C VAL A 87 -4.29 1.81 8.63
N SER A 88 -5.43 1.97 9.30
CA SER A 88 -5.75 1.16 10.50
C SER A 88 -6.00 -0.32 10.21
N GLN A 89 -6.08 -0.71 8.93
CA GLN A 89 -6.26 -2.10 8.50
C GLN A 89 -4.95 -2.74 8.01
N VAL A 90 -3.85 -1.97 7.95
CA VAL A 90 -2.53 -2.46 7.56
C VAL A 90 -1.99 -3.35 8.68
N THR A 91 -1.55 -4.55 8.30
CA THR A 91 -0.87 -5.51 9.21
C THR A 91 0.56 -5.82 8.78
N THR A 92 0.99 -5.31 7.63
CA THR A 92 2.35 -5.47 7.12
C THR A 92 3.28 -4.41 7.70
N LYS A 93 4.59 -4.70 7.70
CA LYS A 93 5.61 -3.77 8.22
C LYS A 93 5.54 -2.38 7.57
N TYR A 94 5.28 -2.34 6.27
CA TYR A 94 5.17 -1.10 5.51
C TYR A 94 3.80 -0.96 4.86
N PHE A 95 3.37 0.28 4.64
CA PHE A 95 2.29 0.56 3.69
C PHE A 95 2.68 1.61 2.67
N LEU A 96 2.21 1.40 1.44
CA LEU A 96 2.38 2.33 0.34
C LEU A 96 1.05 3.03 0.09
N TRP A 97 1.00 4.34 0.35
CA TRP A 97 -0.16 5.16 -0.03
C TRP A 97 -0.06 5.56 -1.50
N VAL A 98 -1.13 5.31 -2.26
CA VAL A 98 -1.29 5.76 -3.65
C VAL A 98 -2.66 6.39 -3.86
N ASP A 99 -2.72 7.40 -4.73
CA ASP A 99 -3.99 7.94 -5.21
C ASP A 99 -4.61 6.97 -6.24
N ASP A 100 -5.94 6.95 -6.34
CA ASP A 100 -6.69 6.00 -7.19
C ASP A 100 -6.50 6.21 -8.71
N ASP A 101 -5.86 7.31 -9.13
CA ASP A 101 -5.51 7.64 -10.51
C ASP A 101 -4.04 7.37 -10.86
N PHE A 102 -3.28 6.81 -9.92
CA PHE A 102 -1.91 6.38 -10.15
C PHE A 102 -1.85 5.11 -11.00
N LEU A 103 -0.82 4.98 -11.84
CA LEU A 103 -0.57 3.79 -12.64
C LEU A 103 0.81 3.21 -12.35
N PHE A 104 0.82 1.93 -12.02
CA PHE A 104 2.06 1.17 -11.89
C PHE A 104 2.63 0.89 -13.28
N THR A 105 3.94 1.09 -13.40
CA THR A 105 4.72 0.88 -14.62
C THR A 105 5.93 0.03 -14.32
N ASP A 106 6.66 -0.37 -15.36
CA ASP A 106 7.94 -1.08 -15.26
C ASP A 106 8.97 -0.32 -14.41
N LYS A 107 8.83 1.01 -14.32
CA LYS A 107 9.68 1.89 -13.51
C LYS A 107 9.26 1.97 -12.04
N THR A 108 8.05 1.55 -11.68
CA THR A 108 7.56 1.57 -10.30
C THR A 108 8.10 0.38 -9.51
N LYS A 109 9.14 0.60 -8.70
CA LYS A 109 9.83 -0.43 -7.92
C LYS A 109 9.65 -0.19 -6.41
N ILE A 110 8.74 -0.94 -5.79
CA ILE A 110 8.45 -0.86 -4.35
C ILE A 110 9.68 -1.32 -3.56
N GLU A 111 10.38 -2.33 -4.05
CA GLU A 111 11.57 -2.92 -3.43
C GLU A 111 12.67 -1.88 -3.21
N LYS A 112 12.82 -0.93 -4.14
CA LYS A 112 13.80 0.15 -4.00
C LYS A 112 13.46 1.12 -2.87
N LEU A 113 12.18 1.36 -2.62
CA LEU A 113 11.74 2.22 -1.51
C LEU A 113 11.96 1.51 -0.17
N VAL A 114 11.58 0.24 -0.09
CA VAL A 114 11.82 -0.58 1.09
C VAL A 114 13.32 -0.69 1.37
N ASP A 115 14.15 -0.92 0.35
CA ASP A 115 15.61 -1.01 0.50
C ASP A 115 16.22 0.27 1.10
N VAL A 116 15.69 1.45 0.77
CA VAL A 116 16.12 2.71 1.39
C VAL A 116 15.69 2.76 2.86
N LEU A 117 14.44 2.41 3.18
CA LEU A 117 13.94 2.39 4.57
C LEU A 117 14.72 1.38 5.44
N GLU A 118 15.08 0.22 4.91
CA GLU A 118 15.80 -0.81 5.66
C GLU A 118 17.29 -0.47 5.87
N LYS A 119 17.86 0.41 5.05
CA LYS A 119 19.28 0.81 5.10
C LYS A 119 19.52 2.16 5.78
N THR A 120 18.45 2.84 6.21
CA THR A 120 18.53 4.17 6.82
C THR A 120 17.63 4.22 8.05
N ASP A 121 17.85 5.20 8.92
CA ASP A 121 16.96 5.44 10.08
C ASP A 121 15.76 6.34 9.69
N LEU A 122 15.26 6.21 8.46
CA LEU A 122 14.13 7.00 7.96
C LEU A 122 12.82 6.24 8.18
N ASP A 123 11.82 6.92 8.73
CA ASP A 123 10.47 6.34 8.91
C ASP A 123 9.61 6.40 7.63
N MET A 124 10.01 7.22 6.66
CA MET A 124 9.20 7.53 5.49
C MET A 124 10.06 7.86 4.26
N VAL A 125 9.69 7.30 3.12
CA VAL A 125 10.29 7.60 1.82
C VAL A 125 9.18 7.96 0.83
N ARG A 126 9.42 9.03 0.06
CA ARG A 126 8.53 9.44 -1.02
C ARG A 126 9.25 9.31 -2.36
N SER A 127 8.56 8.77 -3.35
CA SER A 127 9.02 8.90 -4.74
C SER A 127 8.69 10.29 -5.28
N ALA A 128 9.54 10.81 -6.17
CA ALA A 128 9.29 12.05 -6.89
C ALA A 128 7.95 12.04 -7.65
N ALA A 129 7.40 10.86 -7.95
CA ALA A 129 6.15 10.65 -8.67
C ALA A 129 4.89 10.46 -7.77
N THR A 130 4.90 10.94 -6.52
CA THR A 130 3.66 11.10 -5.69
C THR A 130 3.14 9.83 -5.01
N PHE A 131 4.02 8.97 -4.50
CA PHE A 131 3.61 7.91 -3.56
C PHE A 131 4.53 7.86 -2.35
N LEU A 132 3.96 7.43 -1.24
CA LEU A 132 4.56 7.52 0.09
C LEU A 132 4.58 6.13 0.73
N LEU A 133 5.79 5.65 1.04
CA LEU A 133 5.99 4.42 1.79
C LEU A 133 6.36 4.80 3.23
N LEU A 134 5.64 4.24 4.21
CA LEU A 134 5.91 4.46 5.63
C LEU A 134 6.12 3.13 6.35
N ASP A 135 6.98 3.16 7.36
CA ASP A 135 7.08 2.11 8.37
C ASP A 135 5.87 2.17 9.32
N ALA A 136 5.13 1.07 9.38
CA ALA A 136 3.94 0.87 10.22
C ALA A 136 4.25 0.12 11.53
N SER A 137 5.51 -0.21 11.81
CA SER A 137 5.94 -0.94 13.01
C SER A 137 5.73 -0.17 14.32
N PHE A 138 5.22 1.07 14.25
CA PHE A 138 4.97 1.96 15.38
C PHE A 138 3.53 1.93 15.93
N THR A 139 2.67 1.04 15.43
CA THR A 139 1.33 0.77 16.02
C THR A 139 1.32 -0.44 16.93
#